data_AF-A0AB34HQU8-F1
#
_entry.id   AF-A0AB34HQU8-F1
#
_cell.length_a   1.000
_cell.length_b   1.000
_cell.length_c   1.000
_cell.angle_alpha   90.00
_cell.angle_beta   90.00
_cell.angle_gamma   90.00
#
_symmetry.space_group_name_H-M   'P 1'
#
loop_
_entity.id
_entity.type
_entity.pdbx_description
1 polymer ?
#
loop_
_entity_poly.entity_id
_entity_poly.type
_entity_poly.pdbx_seq_one_letter_code
_entity_poly.pdbx_strand_id
1 'polypeptide(L)'
;MAWPQLRSRRLVPSLRGAPGLAPLLPLLLALRVGLGADRPCQGPALCRPITHRPDFEVFVFDVGHKTWKYYDWSQITTVILFSNYDSELMCYAHSKGARVVLKGELQFLPDVSKPIGDVSIRDIINATFRASWIAQQVKLAKTQYMDGINLDKKLLVHHLNVIR
;
A
#
# COMPACT_ATOMS: atom_id res chain seq x y z
N MET A 1 -14.67 -70.08 -48.44
CA MET A 1 -14.15 -71.02 -47.43
C MET A 1 -14.30 -70.37 -46.07
N ALA A 2 -15.26 -70.83 -45.28
CA ALA A 2 -15.61 -70.29 -43.97
C ALA A 2 -14.88 -71.08 -42.87
N TRP A 3 -14.32 -70.38 -41.89
CA TRP A 3 -13.73 -70.94 -40.67
C TRP A 3 -14.44 -70.38 -39.42
N PRO A 4 -14.46 -71.13 -38.30
CA PRO A 4 -15.51 -71.03 -37.29
C PRO A 4 -15.21 -70.03 -36.17
N GLN A 5 -16.28 -69.59 -35.52
CA GLN A 5 -16.28 -68.82 -34.28
C GLN A 5 -15.82 -69.67 -33.08
N LEU A 6 -14.87 -69.15 -32.29
CA LEU A 6 -14.59 -69.63 -30.94
C LEU A 6 -14.56 -68.45 -29.96
N ARG A 7 -15.45 -68.55 -28.99
CA ARG A 7 -15.77 -67.64 -27.90
C ARG A 7 -14.91 -68.03 -26.70
N SER A 8 -14.10 -67.14 -26.10
CA SER A 8 -13.77 -67.29 -24.67
C SER A 8 -13.04 -66.09 -24.03
N ARG A 9 -13.69 -65.59 -22.96
CA ARG A 9 -13.18 -65.04 -21.69
C ARG A 9 -12.34 -63.76 -21.69
N ARG A 10 -13.02 -62.69 -21.24
CA ARG A 10 -12.46 -61.53 -20.55
C ARG A 10 -11.64 -61.99 -19.34
N LEU A 11 -10.41 -61.49 -19.23
CA LEU A 11 -9.66 -61.47 -17.97
C LEU A 11 -9.60 -60.02 -17.51
N VAL A 12 -10.25 -59.77 -16.37
CA VAL A 12 -10.15 -58.52 -15.61
C VAL A 12 -8.97 -58.67 -14.66
N PRO A 13 -7.95 -57.80 -14.71
CA PRO A 13 -6.99 -57.70 -13.63
C PRO A 13 -7.65 -56.95 -12.47
N SER A 14 -8.02 -57.70 -11.44
CA SER A 14 -8.24 -57.18 -10.09
C SER A 14 -6.86 -56.95 -9.46
N LEU A 15 -6.52 -55.70 -9.14
CA LEU A 15 -5.47 -55.40 -8.18
C LEU A 15 -6.06 -54.49 -7.10
N ARG A 16 -6.39 -55.16 -6.00
CA ARG A 16 -6.69 -54.61 -4.70
C ARG A 16 -5.50 -53.80 -4.19
N GLY A 17 -5.80 -52.67 -3.54
CA GLY A 17 -5.09 -52.27 -2.33
C GLY A 17 -3.97 -51.24 -2.49
N ALA A 18 -4.29 -49.97 -2.25
CA ALA A 18 -3.41 -49.06 -1.52
C ALA A 18 -4.28 -48.10 -0.70
N PRO A 19 -4.47 -48.33 0.61
CA PRO A 19 -5.11 -47.37 1.50
C PRO A 19 -4.03 -46.40 1.97
N GLY A 20 -3.98 -45.20 1.40
CA GLY A 20 -3.05 -44.19 1.88
C GLY A 20 -3.07 -42.97 0.99
N LEU A 21 -3.16 -41.79 1.62
CA LEU A 21 -3.05 -40.43 1.06
C LEU A 21 -4.36 -39.62 0.91
N ALA A 22 -5.49 -40.07 1.45
CA ALA A 22 -6.73 -39.29 1.43
C ALA A 22 -7.10 -38.52 2.74
N PRO A 23 -6.17 -37.94 3.53
CA PRO A 23 -6.57 -36.87 4.45
C PRO A 23 -5.71 -35.59 4.38
N LEU A 24 -4.94 -35.35 3.31
CA LEU A 24 -4.11 -34.14 3.22
C LEU A 24 -4.78 -32.97 2.47
N LEU A 25 -5.89 -33.22 1.78
CA LEU A 25 -6.62 -32.16 1.05
C LEU A 25 -7.25 -31.08 1.96
N PRO A 26 -7.77 -31.38 3.17
CA PRO A 26 -8.29 -30.33 4.07
C PRO A 26 -7.15 -29.46 4.65
N LEU A 27 -5.96 -30.04 4.81
CA LEU A 27 -4.80 -29.35 5.40
C LEU A 27 -4.19 -28.31 4.44
N LEU A 28 -4.27 -28.57 3.12
CA LEU A 28 -3.85 -27.62 2.09
C LEU A 28 -4.82 -26.43 1.92
N LEU A 29 -6.09 -26.56 2.30
CA LEU A 29 -7.02 -25.42 2.37
C LEU A 29 -6.78 -24.55 3.62
N ALA A 30 -6.36 -25.14 4.75
CA ALA A 30 -6.06 -24.40 5.97
C ALA A 30 -4.79 -23.53 5.87
N LEU A 31 -3.84 -23.88 4.99
CA LEU A 31 -2.59 -23.14 4.81
C LEU A 31 -2.72 -21.81 4.04
N ARG A 32 -3.91 -21.44 3.56
CA ARG A 32 -4.14 -20.15 2.88
C ARG A 32 -4.47 -19.00 3.85
N VAL A 33 -4.63 -19.29 5.13
CA VAL A 33 -5.00 -18.31 6.15
C VAL A 33 -3.77 -18.04 7.02
N GLY A 34 -3.03 -16.96 6.75
CA GLY A 34 -2.09 -16.45 7.76
C GLY A 34 -0.76 -15.82 7.33
N LEU A 35 -0.63 -15.26 6.11
CA LEU A 35 0.58 -14.50 5.73
C LEU A 35 0.25 -13.15 5.06
N GLY A 36 -0.88 -12.56 5.42
CA GLY A 36 -1.14 -11.15 5.17
C GLY A 36 -1.25 -10.46 6.50
N ALA A 37 -0.37 -9.49 6.80
CA ALA A 37 -0.75 -8.42 7.71
C ALA A 37 -2.14 -7.93 7.28
N ASP A 38 -3.05 -7.76 8.24
CA ASP A 38 -4.42 -7.31 7.99
C ASP A 38 -4.37 -6.10 7.06
N ARG A 39 -4.73 -6.30 5.79
CA ARG A 39 -4.68 -5.23 4.79
C ARG A 39 -5.88 -4.34 5.05
N PRO A 40 -5.71 -3.02 5.09
CA PRO A 40 -6.82 -2.13 5.42
C PRO A 40 -7.94 -2.16 4.37
N CYS A 41 -7.61 -2.46 3.11
CA CYS A 41 -8.57 -2.42 2.02
C CYS A 41 -9.27 -3.77 1.81
N GLN A 42 -10.57 -3.71 1.55
CA GLN A 42 -11.39 -4.90 1.24
C GLN A 42 -10.87 -5.67 0.00
N GLY A 43 -10.32 -4.95 -0.99
CA GLY A 43 -9.66 -5.53 -2.16
C GLY A 43 -8.14 -5.52 -2.00
N PRO A 44 -7.43 -6.67 -2.01
CA PRO A 44 -5.97 -6.72 -1.86
C PRO A 44 -5.20 -5.97 -2.95
N ALA A 45 -5.79 -5.81 -4.13
CA ALA A 45 -5.21 -5.04 -5.23
C ALA A 45 -5.16 -3.53 -4.94
N LEU A 46 -6.07 -3.02 -4.10
CA LEU A 46 -6.09 -1.60 -3.71
C LEU A 46 -4.87 -1.22 -2.88
N CYS A 47 -4.24 -2.16 -2.17
CA CYS A 47 -3.01 -1.88 -1.42
C CYS A 47 -1.74 -1.89 -2.30
N ARG A 48 -1.86 -1.98 -3.62
CA ARG A 48 -0.73 -1.89 -4.54
C ARG A 48 -0.51 -0.43 -4.96
N PRO A 49 0.74 -0.01 -5.20
CA PRO A 49 1.01 1.33 -5.69
C PRO A 49 0.29 1.64 -7.00
N ILE A 50 -0.25 2.84 -7.13
CA ILE A 50 -0.86 3.35 -8.35
C ILE A 50 0.22 3.63 -9.38
N THR A 51 0.23 2.86 -10.47
CA THR A 51 1.24 2.95 -11.53
C THR A 51 0.84 3.84 -12.70
N HIS A 52 -0.46 4.09 -12.88
CA HIS A 52 -0.97 4.94 -13.95
C HIS A 52 -0.45 6.38 -13.82
N ARG A 53 -0.12 7.01 -14.95
CA ARG A 53 0.32 8.41 -15.01
C ARG A 53 -0.64 9.18 -15.91
N PRO A 54 -1.47 10.07 -15.35
CA PRO A 54 -2.36 10.89 -16.15
C PRO A 54 -1.58 12.00 -16.88
N ASP A 55 -2.16 12.55 -17.95
CA ASP A 55 -1.57 13.68 -18.69
C ASP A 55 -1.60 14.98 -17.87
N PHE A 56 -2.54 15.10 -16.93
CA PHE A 56 -2.67 16.20 -15.97
C PHE A 56 -2.84 15.65 -14.55
N GLU A 57 -2.19 16.29 -13.58
CA GLU A 57 -2.28 15.93 -12.17
C GLU A 57 -2.98 17.02 -11.36
N VAL A 58 -3.93 16.60 -10.51
CA VAL A 58 -4.64 17.45 -9.55
C VAL A 58 -4.32 16.95 -8.15
N PHE A 59 -3.72 17.84 -7.36
CA PHE A 59 -3.26 17.56 -6.01
C PHE A 59 -4.22 18.15 -4.98
N VAL A 60 -4.60 17.35 -3.99
CA VAL A 60 -5.39 17.79 -2.84
C VAL A 60 -4.57 17.63 -1.57
N PHE A 61 -4.47 18.71 -0.80
CA PHE A 61 -3.86 18.70 0.53
C PHE A 61 -4.95 18.42 1.56
N ASP A 62 -5.06 17.17 1.99
CA ASP A 62 -6.07 16.77 2.97
C ASP A 62 -5.59 17.09 4.38
N VAL A 63 -6.27 18.04 5.03
CA VAL A 63 -5.98 18.47 6.41
C VAL A 63 -6.77 17.67 7.43
N GLY A 64 -7.43 16.58 7.01
CA GLY A 64 -8.17 15.66 7.87
C GLY A 64 -9.66 15.92 7.90
N HIS A 65 -10.31 15.34 8.91
CA HIS A 65 -11.78 15.18 8.96
C HIS A 65 -12.30 14.24 7.86
N LYS A 66 -13.62 14.05 7.78
CA LYS A 66 -14.27 13.20 6.77
C LYS A 66 -14.75 14.00 5.55
N THR A 67 -14.16 15.18 5.29
CA THR A 67 -14.53 16.06 4.16
C THR A 67 -14.18 15.44 2.81
N TRP A 68 -13.20 14.55 2.78
CA TRP A 68 -12.80 13.80 1.58
C TRP A 68 -13.95 13.02 0.93
N LYS A 69 -14.99 12.69 1.70
CA LYS A 69 -16.20 12.02 1.20
C LYS A 69 -17.00 12.88 0.22
N TYR A 70 -16.77 14.18 0.19
CA TYR A 70 -17.45 15.15 -0.67
C TYR A 70 -16.58 15.67 -1.82
N TYR A 71 -15.34 15.19 -1.94
CA TYR A 71 -14.47 15.60 -3.04
C TYR A 71 -14.99 15.10 -4.39
N ASP A 72 -14.69 15.84 -5.45
CA ASP A 72 -14.89 15.35 -6.81
C ASP A 72 -13.72 14.44 -7.22
N TRP A 73 -13.89 13.16 -6.94
CA TRP A 73 -12.91 12.10 -7.25
C TRP A 73 -12.73 11.85 -8.74
N SER A 74 -13.52 12.45 -9.63
CA SER A 74 -13.29 12.35 -11.07
C SER A 74 -12.08 13.16 -11.54
N GLN A 75 -11.65 14.14 -10.74
CA GLN A 75 -10.55 15.05 -11.08
C GLN A 75 -9.26 14.75 -10.32
N ILE A 76 -9.37 14.26 -9.08
CA ILE A 76 -8.22 14.13 -8.17
C ILE A 76 -7.31 12.99 -8.62
N THR A 77 -6.02 13.31 -8.74
CA THR A 77 -4.99 12.31 -9.08
C THR A 77 -4.09 11.98 -7.91
N THR A 78 -3.95 12.89 -6.94
CA THR A 78 -3.07 12.68 -5.77
C THR A 78 -3.60 13.41 -4.54
N VAL A 79 -3.64 12.70 -3.42
CA VAL A 79 -3.97 13.24 -2.09
C VAL A 79 -2.70 13.26 -1.24
N ILE A 80 -2.32 14.43 -0.76
CA ILE A 80 -1.25 14.59 0.24
C ILE A 80 -1.89 14.63 1.62
N LEU A 81 -1.53 13.69 2.50
CA LEU A 81 -2.07 13.65 3.85
C LEU A 81 -1.32 14.60 4.78
N PHE A 82 -1.94 15.73 5.10
CA PHE A 82 -1.53 16.65 6.17
C PHE A 82 -2.21 16.34 7.51
N SER A 83 -3.03 15.30 7.55
CA SER A 83 -3.66 14.74 8.76
C SER A 83 -3.01 13.42 9.20
N ASN A 84 -3.55 12.86 10.28
CA ASN A 84 -3.30 11.47 10.65
C ASN A 84 -3.71 10.52 9.51
N TYR A 85 -3.05 9.36 9.46
CA TYR A 85 -3.38 8.31 8.51
C TYR A 85 -4.82 7.81 8.71
N ASP A 86 -5.61 7.90 7.65
CA ASP A 86 -6.96 7.34 7.55
C ASP A 86 -6.95 6.23 6.50
N SER A 87 -7.09 4.99 6.94
CA SER A 87 -7.11 3.82 6.05
C SER A 87 -8.35 3.79 5.15
N GLU A 88 -9.49 4.35 5.59
CA GLU A 88 -10.70 4.44 4.78
C GLU A 88 -10.45 5.36 3.58
N LEU A 89 -9.87 6.55 3.84
CA LEU A 89 -9.46 7.50 2.80
C LEU A 89 -8.45 6.88 1.84
N MET A 90 -7.39 6.24 2.35
CA MET A 90 -6.36 5.63 1.50
C MET A 90 -6.96 4.60 0.53
N CYS A 91 -7.75 3.67 1.07
CA CYS A 91 -8.40 2.64 0.25
C CYS A 91 -9.40 3.22 -0.74
N TYR A 92 -10.14 4.26 -0.34
CA TYR A 92 -11.10 4.92 -1.24
C TYR A 92 -10.39 5.63 -2.39
N ALA A 93 -9.33 6.40 -2.11
CA ALA A 93 -8.52 7.06 -3.13
C ALA A 93 -7.96 6.06 -4.14
N HIS A 94 -7.41 4.94 -3.66
CA HIS A 94 -6.89 3.89 -4.54
C HIS A 94 -7.99 3.23 -5.36
N SER A 95 -9.21 3.10 -4.83
CA SER A 95 -10.37 2.61 -5.60
C SER A 95 -10.77 3.55 -6.75
N LYS A 96 -10.38 4.83 -6.65
CA LYS A 96 -10.56 5.85 -7.69
C LYS A 96 -9.34 6.01 -8.60
N GLY A 97 -8.27 5.25 -8.36
CA GLY A 97 -7.02 5.36 -9.09
C GLY A 97 -6.19 6.60 -8.71
N ALA A 98 -6.50 7.26 -7.60
CA ALA A 98 -5.75 8.39 -7.08
C ALA A 98 -4.64 7.91 -6.14
N ARG A 99 -3.47 8.56 -6.24
CA ARG A 99 -2.34 8.32 -5.34
C ARG A 99 -2.60 8.91 -3.96
N VAL A 100 -2.02 8.32 -2.93
CA VAL A 100 -1.97 8.89 -1.57
C VAL A 100 -0.52 8.97 -1.11
N VAL A 101 -0.06 10.17 -0.73
CA VAL A 101 1.34 10.41 -0.37
C VAL A 101 1.49 10.93 1.06
N LEU A 102 2.54 10.46 1.72
CA LEU A 102 2.92 10.84 3.07
C LEU A 102 3.46 12.27 3.08
N LYS A 103 3.09 13.08 4.08
CA LYS A 103 3.76 14.36 4.34
C LYS A 103 5.11 14.12 5.04
N GLY A 104 6.18 14.70 4.49
CA GLY A 104 7.44 14.90 5.21
C GLY A 104 7.73 16.39 5.35
N GLU A 105 7.61 16.95 6.55
CA GLU A 105 7.82 18.39 6.77
C GLU A 105 9.26 18.71 7.17
N LEU A 106 9.85 19.68 6.49
CA LEU A 106 11.15 20.24 6.82
C LEU A 106 10.94 21.66 7.35
N GLN A 107 11.23 21.89 8.64
CA GLN A 107 11.09 23.20 9.28
C GLN A 107 12.43 23.69 9.83
N PHE A 108 12.59 25.01 10.00
CA PHE A 108 13.81 25.62 10.55
C PHE A 108 13.84 25.72 12.08
N LEU A 109 12.71 25.52 12.75
CA LEU A 109 12.60 25.74 14.20
C LEU A 109 12.73 24.45 15.00
N PRO A 110 13.37 24.50 16.18
CA PRO A 110 13.47 23.40 17.11
C PRO A 110 12.17 23.30 17.90
N ASP A 111 11.18 22.57 17.39
CA ASP A 111 10.07 22.13 18.23
C ASP A 111 10.29 20.67 18.62
N VAL A 112 10.51 20.47 19.92
CA VAL A 112 10.84 19.20 20.59
C VAL A 112 9.59 18.31 20.75
N SER A 113 8.42 18.79 20.35
CA SER A 113 7.16 18.04 20.37
C SER A 113 6.73 17.46 19.00
N LYS A 114 7.63 17.45 18.02
CA LYS A 114 7.32 17.14 16.61
C LYS A 114 6.73 15.74 16.36
N PRO A 115 5.62 15.64 15.62
CA PRO A 115 5.11 14.37 15.07
C PRO A 115 6.15 13.66 14.19
N ILE A 116 6.01 12.33 14.08
CA ILE A 116 6.81 11.49 13.18
C ILE A 116 6.60 11.99 11.74
N GLY A 117 7.62 12.61 11.14
CA GLY A 117 7.56 13.18 9.79
C GLY A 117 8.19 14.57 9.70
N ASP A 118 8.16 15.31 10.79
CA ASP A 118 8.67 16.66 10.81
C ASP A 118 10.13 16.68 11.29
N VAL A 119 11.04 17.31 10.55
CA VAL A 119 12.47 17.41 10.95
C VAL A 119 13.04 18.80 10.78
N SER A 120 14.09 19.09 11.53
CA SER A 120 14.87 20.32 11.38
C SER A 120 15.70 20.25 10.10
N ILE A 121 15.74 21.36 9.36
CA ILE A 121 16.65 21.51 8.21
C ILE A 121 18.12 21.42 8.64
N ARG A 122 18.45 21.74 9.90
CA ARG A 122 19.82 21.56 10.41
C ARG A 122 20.18 20.09 10.52
N ASP A 123 19.25 19.26 10.98
CA ASP A 123 19.48 17.83 11.18
C ASP A 123 19.56 17.08 9.84
N ILE A 124 18.76 17.47 8.84
CA ILE A 124 18.75 16.80 7.53
C ILE A 124 20.05 16.97 6.73
N ILE A 125 20.91 17.93 7.09
CA ILE A 125 22.25 18.08 6.49
C ILE A 125 23.17 16.93 6.94
N ASN A 126 23.02 16.43 8.18
CA ASN A 126 23.78 15.30 8.67
C ASN A 126 23.42 14.03 7.87
N ALA A 127 24.42 13.40 7.25
CA ALA A 127 24.21 12.27 6.35
C ALA A 127 23.60 11.05 7.04
N THR A 128 24.06 10.73 8.25
CA THR A 128 23.56 9.62 9.05
C THR A 128 22.12 9.85 9.48
N PHE A 129 21.81 11.06 9.96
CA PHE A 129 20.44 11.44 10.31
C PHE A 129 19.52 11.35 9.10
N ARG A 130 19.91 11.96 7.97
CA ARG A 130 19.14 11.92 6.72
C ARG A 130 18.87 10.51 6.24
N ALA A 131 19.86 9.62 6.27
CA ALA A 131 19.69 8.23 5.89
C ALA A 131 18.67 7.52 6.81
N SER A 132 18.78 7.72 8.13
CA SER A 132 17.83 7.16 9.10
C SER A 132 16.41 7.70 8.89
N TRP A 133 16.27 9.01 8.69
CA TRP A 133 14.97 9.64 8.45
C TRP A 133 14.33 9.16 7.15
N ILE A 134 15.08 9.11 6.04
CA ILE A 134 14.58 8.56 4.76
C ILE A 134 14.11 7.11 4.96
N ALA A 135 14.88 6.28 5.65
CA ALA A 135 14.51 4.90 5.92
C ALA A 135 13.21 4.80 6.73
N GLN A 136 13.02 5.67 7.72
CA GLN A 136 11.79 5.73 8.51
C GLN A 136 10.59 6.17 7.67
N GLN A 137 10.72 7.22 6.86
CA GLN A 137 9.62 7.70 5.99
C GLN A 137 9.24 6.66 4.94
N VAL A 138 10.23 6.02 4.30
CA VAL A 138 9.99 4.95 3.32
C VAL A 138 9.33 3.74 3.98
N LYS A 139 9.75 3.37 5.19
CA LYS A 139 9.11 2.29 5.96
C LYS A 139 7.66 2.64 6.28
N LEU A 140 7.40 3.85 6.76
CA LEU A 140 6.06 4.32 7.10
C LEU A 140 5.13 4.32 5.88
N ALA A 141 5.57 4.92 4.77
CA ALA A 141 4.82 4.93 3.52
C ALA A 141 4.48 3.52 3.04
N LYS A 142 5.44 2.58 3.07
CA LYS A 142 5.19 1.18 2.70
C LYS A 142 4.22 0.47 3.65
N THR A 143 4.36 0.67 4.96
CA THR A 143 3.46 0.08 5.97
C THR A 143 2.03 0.60 5.82
N GLN A 144 1.87 1.86 5.41
CA GLN A 144 0.58 2.51 5.19
C GLN A 144 0.08 2.44 3.74
N TYR A 145 0.76 1.65 2.90
CA TYR A 145 0.41 1.45 1.49
C TYR A 145 0.32 2.75 0.67
N MET A 146 1.12 3.75 1.02
CA MET A 146 1.18 5.04 0.31
C MET A 146 2.06 4.97 -0.94
N ASP A 147 1.79 5.84 -1.90
CA ASP A 147 2.44 5.89 -3.22
C ASP A 147 3.70 6.76 -3.27
N GLY A 148 3.99 7.50 -2.19
CA GLY A 148 5.10 8.43 -2.18
C GLY A 148 5.18 9.29 -0.93
N ILE A 149 6.09 10.27 -0.98
CA ILE A 149 6.35 11.22 0.11
C ILE A 149 6.40 12.63 -0.50
N ASN A 150 5.56 13.54 0.00
CA ASN A 150 5.58 14.97 -0.31
C ASN A 150 6.49 15.71 0.69
N LEU A 151 7.64 16.22 0.21
CA LEU A 151 8.57 16.98 1.03
C LEU A 151 8.15 18.46 1.10
N ASP A 152 7.52 18.86 2.19
CA ASP A 152 7.08 20.24 2.41
C ASP A 152 8.16 21.02 3.19
N LYS A 153 8.90 21.88 2.49
CA LYS A 153 9.90 22.76 3.09
C LYS A 153 9.27 24.13 3.36
N LYS A 154 9.16 24.50 4.64
CA LYS A 154 8.73 25.84 5.02
C LYS A 154 9.91 26.70 5.44
N LEU A 155 10.13 27.80 4.70
CA LEU A 155 11.01 28.88 5.12
C LEU A 155 10.15 29.89 5.90
N LEU A 156 10.25 29.89 7.23
CA LEU A 156 9.72 30.98 8.03
C LEU A 156 10.64 32.19 7.84
N VAL A 157 10.27 33.09 6.94
CA VAL A 157 10.90 34.42 6.85
C VAL A 157 10.30 35.27 7.98
N HIS A 158 10.82 35.11 9.21
CA HIS A 158 10.49 36.05 10.28
C HIS A 158 11.07 37.42 9.92
N HIS A 159 10.19 38.37 9.63
CA HIS A 159 10.43 39.81 9.55
C HIS A 159 11.78 40.24 8.96
N LEU A 160 11.89 40.26 7.63
CA LEU A 160 12.61 41.36 7.02
C LEU A 160 11.78 42.62 7.29
N ASN A 161 12.11 43.32 8.37
CA ASN A 161 11.74 44.71 8.53
C ASN A 161 12.07 45.41 7.22
N VAL A 162 11.03 45.81 6.50
CA VAL A 162 11.14 46.81 5.45
C VAL A 162 11.60 48.07 6.17
N ILE A 163 12.91 48.28 6.24
CA ILE A 163 13.49 49.59 6.47
C ILE A 163 13.11 50.39 5.22
N ARG A 164 12.04 51.17 5.34
CA ARG A 164 11.82 52.37 4.51
C ARG A 164 12.60 53.51 5.11
#